data_AF-A0A6L8EMG3-F1
#
_entry.id   AF-A0A6L8EMG3-F1
#
_cell.length_a   1.000
_cell.length_b   1.000
_cell.length_c   1.000
_cell.angle_alpha   90.00
_cell.angle_beta   90.00
_cell.angle_gamma   90.00
#
_symmetry.space_group_name_H-M   'P 1'
#
loop_
_entity.id
_entity.type
_entity.pdbx_description
1 polymer ?
#
loop_
_entity_poly.entity_id
_entity_poly.type
_entity_poly.pdbx_seq_one_letter_code
_entity_poly.pdbx_strand_id
1 'polypeptide(L)' 'MIEEIYIEESLLEHPRARAILQRFPDASVTTCARYGEIFNRKAQNFRLQKIRPALI' A
#
# COMPACT_ATOMS: atom_id res chain seq x y z
N MET A 1 9.32 7.41 7.03
CA MET A 1 8.19 8.04 6.32
C MET A 1 7.60 6.98 5.40
N ILE A 2 6.28 6.84 5.34
CA ILE A 2 5.65 5.91 4.37
C ILE A 2 5.63 6.63 3.04
N GLU A 3 6.29 6.07 2.03
CA GLU A 3 6.40 6.67 0.69
C GLU A 3 5.43 6.05 -0.31
N GLU A 4 4.96 4.83 -0.04
CA GLU A 4 4.13 4.04 -0.93
C GLU A 4 2.95 3.44 -0.15
N ILE A 5 1.76 3.54 -0.73
CA ILE A 5 0.52 3.00 -0.20
C ILE A 5 -0.12 2.15 -1.29
N TYR A 6 -0.39 0.89 -0.96
CA TYR A 6 -1.17 0.01 -1.82
C TYR A 6 -2.60 -0.01 -1.30
N ILE A 7 -3.57 0.10 -2.19
CA ILE A 7 -4.98 0.05 -1.83
C ILE A 7 -5.72 -0.88 -2.77
N GLU A 8 -6.64 -1.69 -2.24
CA GLU A 8 -7.51 -2.48 -3.10
C GLU A 8 -8.54 -1.59 -3.80
N GLU A 9 -8.83 -1.87 -5.06
CA GLU A 9 -9.81 -1.10 -5.85
C GLU A 9 -11.19 -1.04 -5.15
N SER A 10 -11.57 -2.12 -4.46
CA SER A 10 -12.79 -2.23 -3.66
C SER A 10 -12.85 -1.27 -2.45
N LEU A 11 -11.69 -0.79 -2.00
CA LEU A 11 -11.54 0.04 -0.79
C LEU A 11 -11.32 1.52 -1.11
N LEU A 12 -11.17 1.91 -2.39
CA LEU A 12 -10.97 3.31 -2.80
C LEU A 12 -12.06 4.26 -2.27
N GLU A 13 -13.32 3.83 -2.30
CA GLU A 13 -14.45 4.62 -1.84
C GLU A 13 -14.72 4.47 -0.34
N HIS A 14 -14.00 3.57 0.33
CA HIS A 14 -14.24 3.31 1.74
C HIS A 14 -13.77 4.51 2.60
N PRO A 15 -14.63 5.08 3.45
CA PRO A 15 -14.33 6.32 4.18
C PRO A 15 -13.08 6.21 5.06
N ARG A 16 -12.82 5.01 5.62
CA ARG A 16 -11.59 4.75 6.40
C ARG A 16 -10.33 4.78 5.54
N ALA A 17 -10.38 4.21 4.33
CA ALA A 17 -9.22 4.19 3.45
C ALA A 17 -8.90 5.61 2.98
N ARG A 18 -9.93 6.39 2.63
CA ARG A 18 -9.78 7.80 2.27
C ARG A 18 -9.19 8.65 3.40
N ALA A 19 -9.61 8.41 4.65
CA ALA A 19 -9.04 9.09 5.81
C ALA A 19 -7.56 8.74 6.03
N ILE A 20 -7.15 7.50 5.74
CA ILE A 20 -5.74 7.08 5.79
C ILE A 20 -4.93 7.76 4.68
N LEU A 21 -5.44 7.79 3.44
CA LEU A 21 -4.78 8.46 2.32
C LEU A 21 -4.56 9.96 2.59
N GLN A 22 -5.55 10.62 3.20
CA GLN A 22 -5.41 12.04 3.60
C GLN A 22 -4.31 12.29 4.63
N ARG A 23 -3.94 11.28 5.42
CA ARG A 23 -2.85 11.38 6.41
C ARG A 23 -1.46 11.27 5.78
N PHE A 24 -1.38 10.80 4.53
CA PHE A 24 -0.14 10.61 3.78
C PHE A 24 -0.25 11.26 2.39
N PRO A 25 -0.39 12.60 2.32
CA PRO A 25 -0.59 13.30 1.04
C PRO A 25 0.59 13.18 0.08
N ASP A 26 1.80 12.95 0.60
CA ASP A 26 3.03 12.84 -0.19
C ASP A 26 3.34 11.40 -0.64
N ALA A 27 2.54 10.43 -0.21
CA ALA A 27 2.77 9.03 -0.57
C ALA A 27 2.21 8.71 -1.97
N SER A 28 2.95 7.89 -2.72
CA SER A 28 2.45 7.31 -3.95
C SER A 28 1.38 6.27 -3.64
N VAL A 29 0.27 6.32 -4.35
CA VAL A 29 -0.87 5.42 -4.14
C VAL A 29 -1.00 4.51 -5.35
N THR A 30 -0.77 3.21 -5.13
CA THR A 30 -0.89 2.18 -6.16
C THR A 30 -2.14 1.32 -5.89
N THR A 31 -3.06 1.28 -6.85
CA THR A 31 -4.27 0.45 -6.74
C THR A 31 -3.97 -1.00 -7.17
N CYS A 32 -4.65 -1.95 -6.55
CA CYS A 32 -4.56 -3.36 -6.91
C CYS A 32 -5.90 -4.08 -6.75
N ALA A 33 -6.10 -5.19 -7.45
CA ALA A 33 -7.31 -5.99 -7.28
C ALA A 33 -7.30 -6.68 -5.91
N ARG A 34 -6.16 -7.27 -5.52
CA ARG A 34 -5.95 -7.88 -4.20
C ARG A 34 -4.54 -7.63 -3.66
N TYR A 35 -4.41 -7.31 -2.38
CA TYR A 35 -3.09 -7.07 -1.76
C TYR A 35 -2.15 -8.29 -1.88
N GLY A 36 -2.71 -9.51 -1.87
CA GLY A 36 -1.94 -10.76 -1.95
C GLY A 36 -1.23 -10.98 -3.29
N GLU A 37 -1.57 -10.23 -4.33
CA GLU A 37 -0.87 -10.29 -5.63
C GLU A 37 0.45 -9.50 -5.63
N ILE A 38 0.58 -8.57 -4.68
CA ILE A 38 1.72 -7.66 -4.56
C ILE A 38 2.57 -8.02 -3.33
N PHE A 39 1.92 -8.32 -2.20
CA PHE A 39 2.58 -8.67 -0.96
C PHE A 39 2.73 -10.17 -0.78
N ASN A 40 3.84 -10.57 -0.14
CA ASN A 40 4.16 -11.97 0.13
C ASN A 40 4.24 -12.85 -1.12
N ARG A 41 4.57 -12.27 -2.28
CA ARG A 41 4.86 -13.05 -3.49
C ARG A 41 6.02 -14.01 -3.22
N LYS A 42 5.99 -15.17 -3.89
CA LYS A 42 7.12 -16.11 -3.88
C LYS A 42 8.39 -15.39 -4.32
N ALA A 43 9.47 -15.53 -3.54
CA ALA A 43 10.75 -14.83 -3.71
C ALA A 43 10.72 -13.30 -3.48
N GLN A 44 9.74 -12.77 -2.72
CA GLN A 44 9.79 -11.38 -2.27
C GLN A 44 11.04 -11.10 -1.42
N ASN A 45 11.72 -10.00 -1.71
CA ASN A 45 12.87 -9.55 -0.93
C ASN A 45 12.42 -8.71 0.28
N PHE A 46 12.21 -9.38 1.42
CA PHE A 46 11.82 -8.73 2.67
C PHE A 46 12.88 -7.75 3.21
N ARG A 47 14.15 -7.90 2.83
CA ARG A 47 15.20 -6.96 3.24
C ARG A 47 14.98 -5.59 2.60
N LEU A 48 14.65 -5.56 1.31
CA LEU A 48 14.30 -4.32 0.62
C LEU A 48 13.03 -3.68 1.20
N GLN A 49 12.00 -4.48 1.50
CA GLN A 49 10.77 -3.97 2.14
C GLN A 49 11.03 -3.32 3.51
N LYS A 50 11.95 -3.87 4.32
CA LYS A 50 12.31 -3.28 5.61
C LYS A 50 13.07 -1.94 5.47
N ILE A 51 13.81 -1.76 4.38
CA ILE A 51 14.51 -0.49 4.09
C ILE A 51 13.51 0.57 3.61
N ARG A 52 12.49 0.17 2.83
CA ARG A 52 11.43 1.05 2.31
C ARG A 52 10.05 0.49 2.66
N PRO A 53 9.53 0.77 3.87
CA PRO A 53 8.25 0.26 4.30
C PRO A 53 7.12 0.92 3.49
N ALA A 54 6.22 0.09 2.97
CA ALA A 54 4.98 0.51 2.34
C ALA A 54 3.78 0.23 3.26
N LEU A 55 2.73 1.02 3.12
CA LEU A 55 1.43 0.78 3.77
C LEU A 55 0.52 0.01 2.81
N ILE A 56 -0.36 -0.82 3.38
CA ILE A 56 -1.28 -1.72 2.68
C ILE A 56 -2.63 -1.61 3.36
#